data_AF-B5B8T4-F1
#
_entry.id   AF-B5B8T4-F1
#
_cell.length_a   1.000
_cell.length_b   1.000
_cell.length_c   1.000
_cell.angle_alpha   90.00
_cell.angle_beta   90.00
_cell.angle_gamma   90.00
#
_symmetry.space_group_name_H-M   'P 1'
#
loop_
_entity.id
_entity.type
_entity.pdbx_description
1 polymer ?
#
loop_
_entity_poly.entity_id
_entity_poly.type
_entity_poly.pdbx_seq_one_letter_code
_entity_poly.pdbx_strand_id
1 'polypeptide(L)'
;MIHDYFVKHSLDLVRDGGQVSIISSIGTMDKRTDNVLQEIKSNTHFLGGVRLPDTAFKKIAGTRVTTDLLFFQKDQAKNHNEEELVFNGSIPFEEDKRVWINPYFDGKYNTQVLGEYEVRNFNGGTLNVKGVSETLATDIMKALENVEALKQIDNSLKAPVFIQEEVDNSIPSRIRENLALYSFGYEENQIYYRDTHGIRKSSKVDEISYYVDEKGDFKAWDSSLSEHKIDRFVQLHLTDEEALDVYKSEEASKRGKYKGLFKKTVFYESPLSDKDISRIKGMVDLRETYQSLIEIQRNQDYSRTDFQALLSKLNRDYDRFVSQFGYLNASVNRNLFDSDDKYSLLASLEDEYIDSKDQKVKYKKSLAFEKALVRPERVIARVSTALDALNSSLSDGRGVDLDYMVSIYPEHSQAAILDELGDQILIDPERYLRGERKYLSKNQFLSGDILTR
;
A
#
# COMPACT_ATOMS: atom_id res chain seq x y z
N MET A 1 -1.17 2.03 -1.99
CA MET A 1 -1.21 0.55 -2.03
C MET A 1 0.18 0.02 -1.67
N ILE A 2 0.25 -0.83 -0.64
CA ILE A 2 1.43 -1.29 0.14
C ILE A 2 2.31 -0.22 0.81
N HIS A 3 2.84 0.78 0.09
CA HIS A 3 3.69 1.82 0.70
C HIS A 3 2.91 2.66 1.71
N ASP A 4 1.68 3.04 1.35
CA ASP A 4 0.71 3.71 2.22
C ASP A 4 0.49 2.96 3.54
N TYR A 5 0.37 1.62 3.46
CA TYR A 5 0.24 0.77 4.65
C TYR A 5 1.48 0.85 5.53
N PHE A 6 2.68 0.69 4.96
CA PHE A 6 3.92 0.74 5.73
C PHE A 6 4.16 2.10 6.38
N VAL A 7 3.80 3.22 5.72
CA VAL A 7 3.87 4.56 6.30
C VAL A 7 3.00 4.67 7.54
N LYS A 8 1.70 4.36 7.39
CA LYS A 8 0.73 4.45 8.48
C LYS A 8 1.06 3.47 9.62
N HIS A 9 1.33 2.21 9.30
CA HIS A 9 1.62 1.17 10.28
C HIS A 9 2.90 1.48 11.07
N SER A 10 3.95 1.98 10.42
CA SER A 10 5.17 2.39 11.11
C SER A 10 4.90 3.54 12.09
N LEU A 11 4.07 4.52 11.71
CA LEU A 11 3.64 5.61 12.58
C LEU A 11 2.77 5.13 13.74
N ASP A 12 1.91 4.13 13.52
CA ASP A 12 1.08 3.55 14.58
C ASP A 12 1.93 2.82 15.64
N LEU A 13 3.00 2.13 15.21
CA LEU A 13 3.89 1.37 16.09
C LEU A 13 4.87 2.22 16.91
N VAL A 14 5.29 3.38 16.40
CA VAL A 14 6.20 4.25 17.17
C VAL A 14 5.45 4.95 18.30
N ARG A 15 6.16 5.19 19.42
CA ARG A 15 5.66 6.00 20.53
C ARG A 15 5.43 7.45 20.12
N ASP A 16 4.66 8.18 20.91
CA ASP A 16 4.51 9.64 20.76
C ASP A 16 5.90 10.31 20.76
N GLY A 17 6.14 11.18 19.78
CA GLY A 17 7.45 11.78 19.50
C GLY A 17 8.45 10.88 18.76
N GLY A 18 8.09 9.64 18.46
CA GLY A 18 8.92 8.72 17.66
C GLY A 18 9.00 9.14 16.19
N GLN A 19 10.15 8.89 15.56
CA GLN A 19 10.40 9.22 14.16
C GLN A 19 10.27 8.01 13.25
N VAL A 20 9.82 8.25 12.03
CA VAL A 20 9.71 7.27 10.96
C VAL A 20 10.36 7.85 9.71
N SER A 21 11.38 7.17 9.20
CA SER A 21 12.11 7.53 7.97
C SER A 21 11.86 6.47 6.91
N ILE A 22 11.33 6.87 5.75
CA ILE A 22 10.87 5.95 4.70
C ILE A 22 11.45 6.34 3.35
N ILE A 23 11.85 5.32 2.57
CA ILE A 23 12.15 5.46 1.15
C ILE A 23 10.94 4.90 0.38
N SER A 24 10.25 5.74 -0.38
CA SER A 24 9.09 5.34 -1.18
C SER A 24 9.20 5.87 -2.61
N SER A 25 8.38 5.35 -3.52
CA SER A 25 8.23 5.97 -4.84
C SER A 25 7.47 7.30 -4.75
N ILE A 26 7.62 8.18 -5.75
CA ILE A 26 6.87 9.43 -5.83
C ILE A 26 5.35 9.24 -5.78
N GLY A 27 4.86 8.04 -6.10
CA GLY A 27 3.44 7.69 -6.09
C GLY A 27 2.80 7.74 -4.70
N THR A 28 3.58 7.78 -3.62
CA THR A 28 3.05 8.03 -2.26
C THR A 28 2.68 9.51 -2.07
N MET A 29 3.55 10.43 -2.51
CA MET A 29 3.40 11.85 -2.25
C MET A 29 2.52 12.56 -3.29
N ASP A 30 2.64 12.13 -4.56
CA ASP A 30 1.99 12.75 -5.73
C ASP A 30 0.63 12.11 -6.05
N LYS A 31 0.09 11.31 -5.12
CA LYS A 31 -1.17 10.59 -5.28
C LYS A 31 -2.37 11.54 -5.25
N ARG A 32 -3.24 11.42 -6.26
CA ARG A 32 -4.41 12.29 -6.47
C ARG A 32 -5.58 12.02 -5.50
N THR A 33 -5.89 10.76 -5.20
CA THR A 33 -7.02 10.34 -4.34
C THR A 33 -6.53 9.32 -3.31
N ASP A 34 -7.22 9.23 -2.17
CA ASP A 34 -6.91 8.27 -1.08
C ASP A 34 -5.45 8.35 -0.64
N ASN A 35 -4.97 9.58 -0.43
CA ASN A 35 -3.59 9.81 -0.03
C ASN A 35 -3.45 9.51 1.48
N VAL A 36 -2.56 8.57 1.81
CA VAL A 36 -2.20 8.22 3.20
C VAL A 36 -1.85 9.45 4.02
N LEU A 37 -1.31 10.49 3.36
CA LEU A 37 -0.98 11.77 3.98
C LEU A 37 -2.18 12.41 4.68
N GLN A 38 -3.41 12.27 4.15
CA GLN A 38 -4.61 12.80 4.84
C GLN A 38 -4.94 12.02 6.11
N GLU A 39 -4.74 10.70 6.10
CA GLU A 39 -5.00 9.85 7.26
C GLU A 39 -4.03 10.14 8.41
N ILE A 40 -2.75 10.37 8.10
CA ILE A 40 -1.71 10.64 9.10
C ILE A 40 -1.58 12.12 9.46
N LYS A 41 -2.24 13.04 8.73
CA LYS A 41 -2.15 14.49 8.93
C LYS A 41 -2.46 14.91 10.37
N SER A 42 -3.43 14.25 11.00
CA SER A 42 -3.97 14.62 12.30
C SER A 42 -3.06 14.27 13.49
N ASN A 43 -2.14 13.32 13.31
CA ASN A 43 -1.36 12.73 14.40
C ASN A 43 0.15 12.63 14.08
N THR A 44 0.61 13.31 13.02
CA THR A 44 1.97 13.21 12.52
C THR A 44 2.46 14.56 12.03
N HIS A 45 3.65 14.97 12.46
CA HIS A 45 4.40 16.12 11.94
C HIS A 45 5.35 15.66 10.83
N PHE A 46 5.39 16.38 9.71
CA PHE A 46 6.33 16.10 8.63
C PHE A 46 7.61 16.90 8.86
N LEU A 47 8.71 16.19 9.08
CA LEU A 47 10.02 16.80 9.33
C LEU A 47 10.69 17.23 8.02
N GLY A 48 10.40 16.55 6.92
CA GLY A 48 10.95 16.91 5.62
C GLY A 48 11.03 15.71 4.68
N GLY A 49 11.50 15.98 3.47
CA GLY A 49 11.63 14.96 2.45
C GLY A 49 12.48 15.40 1.27
N VAL A 50 13.17 14.43 0.67
CA VAL A 50 14.13 14.61 -0.40
C VAL A 50 13.76 13.71 -1.58
N ARG A 51 13.54 14.31 -2.74
CA ARG A 51 13.21 13.59 -3.98
C ARG A 51 14.48 13.30 -4.76
N LEU A 52 14.72 12.02 -5.01
CA LEU A 52 15.91 11.49 -5.64
C LEU A 52 15.75 11.32 -7.16
N PRO A 53 16.86 11.39 -7.92
CA PRO A 53 16.83 11.11 -9.35
C PRO A 53 16.55 9.64 -9.63
N ASP A 54 16.00 9.35 -10.81
CA ASP A 54 15.62 8.01 -11.27
C ASP A 54 16.80 7.03 -11.40
N THR A 55 18.03 7.52 -11.31
CA THR A 55 19.27 6.75 -11.35
C THR A 55 19.77 6.33 -9.98
N ALA A 56 19.19 6.83 -8.88
CA ALA A 56 19.69 6.61 -7.52
C ALA A 56 19.90 5.13 -7.19
N PHE A 57 18.96 4.27 -7.60
CA PHE A 57 19.02 2.82 -7.35
C PHE A 57 19.48 2.00 -8.56
N LYS A 58 19.83 2.64 -9.68
CA LYS A 58 20.18 1.95 -10.94
C LYS A 58 21.40 1.03 -10.80
N LYS A 59 22.42 1.46 -10.06
CA LYS A 59 23.68 0.70 -9.89
C LYS A 59 23.51 -0.52 -8.97
N ILE A 60 22.57 -0.48 -8.03
CA ILE A 60 22.43 -1.50 -6.97
C ILE A 60 21.24 -2.42 -7.25
N ALA A 61 20.08 -1.85 -7.60
CA ALA A 61 18.83 -2.58 -7.80
C ALA A 61 18.46 -2.78 -9.29
N GLY A 62 19.20 -2.18 -10.22
CA GLY A 62 18.95 -2.30 -11.66
C GLY A 62 17.68 -1.61 -12.16
N THR A 63 16.92 -0.95 -11.29
CA THR A 63 15.67 -0.25 -11.62
C THR A 63 15.88 1.25 -11.83
N ARG A 64 15.02 1.87 -12.64
CA ARG A 64 14.98 3.32 -12.83
C ARG A 64 13.65 3.87 -12.32
N VAL A 65 13.64 4.32 -11.08
CA VAL A 65 12.43 4.79 -10.38
C VAL A 65 12.80 6.05 -9.59
N THR A 66 12.03 7.12 -9.77
CA THR A 66 12.11 8.30 -8.90
C THR A 66 11.51 7.96 -7.54
N THR A 67 12.25 8.29 -6.48
CA THR A 67 11.93 7.91 -5.10
C THR A 67 12.12 9.11 -4.18
N ASP A 68 11.39 9.09 -3.08
CA ASP A 68 11.42 10.10 -2.03
C ASP A 68 11.98 9.48 -0.75
N LEU A 69 12.91 10.16 -0.08
CA LEU A 69 13.16 9.96 1.35
C LEU A 69 12.21 10.88 2.11
N LEU A 70 11.45 10.32 3.05
CA LEU A 70 10.43 11.04 3.81
C LEU A 70 10.67 10.85 5.30
N PHE A 71 10.55 11.92 6.06
CA PHE A 71 10.80 11.96 7.50
C PHE A 71 9.56 12.45 8.23
N PHE A 72 9.06 11.64 9.14
CA PHE A 72 7.85 11.91 9.92
C PHE A 72 8.14 11.79 11.41
N GLN A 73 7.41 12.53 12.24
CA GLN A 73 7.39 12.39 13.69
C GLN A 73 5.95 12.21 14.16
N LYS A 74 5.68 11.18 14.97
CA LYS A 74 4.37 11.01 15.59
C LYS A 74 4.13 12.12 16.62
N ASP A 75 2.99 12.77 16.52
CA ASP A 75 2.52 13.78 17.47
C ASP A 75 1.01 13.61 17.67
N GLN A 76 0.63 12.91 18.74
CA GLN A 76 -0.77 12.68 19.06
C GLN A 76 -1.51 13.95 19.51
N ALA A 77 -0.79 14.99 19.93
CA ALA A 77 -1.35 16.25 20.40
C ALA A 77 -1.23 17.37 19.35
N LYS A 78 -1.02 16.99 18.08
CA LYS A 78 -0.77 17.92 17.00
C LYS A 78 -1.89 18.96 16.88
N ASN A 79 -1.48 20.22 16.81
CA ASN A 79 -2.39 21.33 16.60
C ASN A 79 -2.88 21.35 15.14
N HIS A 80 -4.19 21.22 14.92
CA HIS A 80 -4.79 21.20 13.58
C HIS A 80 -4.66 22.52 12.81
N ASN A 81 -4.18 23.60 13.46
CA ASN A 81 -3.99 24.91 12.83
C ASN A 81 -2.61 25.10 12.17
N GLU A 82 -1.70 24.13 12.27
CA GLU A 82 -0.42 24.18 11.55
C GLU A 82 -0.61 23.73 10.09
N GLU A 83 -0.50 24.67 9.14
CA GLU A 83 -0.54 24.37 7.71
C GLU A 83 0.81 23.84 7.22
N GLU A 84 0.91 22.52 7.06
CA GLU A 84 2.04 21.88 6.42
C GLU A 84 1.70 21.56 4.95
N LEU A 85 2.45 22.18 4.03
CA LEU A 85 2.24 22.10 2.57
C LEU A 85 2.17 20.66 2.04
N VAL A 86 2.90 19.75 2.67
CA VAL A 86 2.95 18.33 2.30
C VAL A 86 1.57 17.65 2.34
N PHE A 87 0.68 18.13 3.22
CA PHE A 87 -0.66 17.58 3.44
C PHE A 87 -1.74 18.29 2.62
N ASN A 88 -1.41 19.23 1.73
CA ASN A 88 -2.40 20.00 0.96
C ASN A 88 -2.90 19.30 -0.31
N GLY A 89 -2.58 18.01 -0.47
CA GLY A 89 -2.94 17.22 -1.65
C GLY A 89 -2.11 17.58 -2.88
N SER A 90 -2.07 16.69 -3.86
CA SER A 90 -1.29 16.94 -5.07
C SER A 90 -1.99 17.93 -6.00
N ILE A 91 -1.21 18.76 -6.69
CA ILE A 91 -1.67 19.74 -7.68
C ILE A 91 -1.21 19.35 -9.09
N PRO A 92 -1.88 19.81 -10.17
CA PRO A 92 -1.38 19.59 -11.52
C PRO A 92 -0.03 20.26 -11.72
N PHE A 93 0.92 19.54 -12.33
CA PHE A 93 2.23 20.08 -12.68
C PHE A 93 2.09 21.17 -13.76
N GLU A 94 2.80 22.29 -13.61
CA GLU A 94 2.58 23.48 -14.44
C GLU A 94 2.97 23.26 -15.91
N GLU A 95 4.06 22.55 -16.13
CA GLU A 95 4.63 22.25 -17.45
C GLU A 95 3.84 21.16 -18.17
N ASP A 96 3.16 20.27 -17.44
CA ASP A 96 2.31 19.24 -18.01
C ASP A 96 1.16 18.87 -17.06
N LYS A 97 -0.03 19.41 -17.35
CA LYS A 97 -1.25 19.20 -16.54
C LYS A 97 -1.77 17.76 -16.51
N ARG A 98 -1.12 16.82 -17.22
CA ARG A 98 -1.44 15.39 -17.18
C ARG A 98 -0.83 14.70 -15.96
N VAL A 99 0.21 15.28 -15.36
CA VAL A 99 0.88 14.74 -14.18
C VAL A 99 0.59 15.60 -12.96
N TRP A 100 0.63 14.98 -11.79
CA TRP A 100 0.36 15.61 -10.51
C TRP A 100 1.63 15.61 -9.67
N ILE A 101 1.76 16.60 -8.82
CA ILE A 101 2.92 16.80 -7.95
C ILE A 101 2.45 17.25 -6.58
N ASN A 102 3.09 16.74 -5.53
CA ASN A 102 2.90 17.31 -4.20
C ASN A 102 3.49 18.73 -4.16
N PRO A 103 2.76 19.76 -3.67
CA PRO A 103 3.27 21.13 -3.56
C PRO A 103 4.61 21.24 -2.83
N TYR A 104 4.87 20.35 -1.88
CA TYR A 104 6.16 20.30 -1.17
C TYR A 104 7.36 20.06 -2.10
N PHE A 105 7.16 19.40 -3.24
CA PHE A 105 8.20 19.07 -4.23
C PHE A 105 8.11 19.92 -5.51
N ASP A 106 7.36 21.02 -5.51
CA ASP A 106 7.12 21.84 -6.71
C ASP A 106 8.37 22.52 -7.30
N GLY A 107 9.51 22.47 -6.57
CA GLY A 107 10.78 23.04 -6.98
C GLY A 107 10.86 24.57 -6.88
N LYS A 108 9.74 25.27 -6.61
CA LYS A 108 9.68 26.73 -6.46
C LYS A 108 9.99 27.15 -5.02
N TYR A 109 9.52 26.38 -4.05
CA TYR A 109 9.67 26.69 -2.63
C TYR A 109 10.59 25.73 -1.88
N ASN A 110 11.03 24.64 -2.54
CA ASN A 110 11.84 23.62 -1.91
C ASN A 110 12.93 23.08 -2.85
N THR A 111 14.20 23.20 -2.44
CA THR A 111 15.38 22.73 -3.18
C THR A 111 15.67 21.25 -2.99
N GLN A 112 14.82 20.52 -2.27
CA GLN A 112 15.01 19.10 -1.95
C GLN A 112 14.63 18.15 -3.11
N VAL A 113 14.59 18.65 -4.35
CA VAL A 113 14.50 17.83 -5.57
C VAL A 113 15.89 17.74 -6.19
N LEU A 114 16.51 16.56 -6.11
CA LEU A 114 17.88 16.32 -6.56
C LEU A 114 17.95 15.96 -8.05
N GLY A 115 17.45 16.85 -8.89
CA GLY A 115 17.49 16.69 -10.33
C GLY A 115 16.55 17.63 -11.08
N GLU A 116 16.38 17.39 -12.37
CA GLU A 116 15.45 18.13 -13.22
C GLU A 116 14.22 17.29 -13.51
N TYR A 117 13.04 17.89 -13.39
CA TYR A 117 11.80 17.23 -13.77
C TYR A 117 11.75 16.95 -15.27
N GLU A 118 11.33 15.74 -15.62
CA GLU A 118 10.98 15.35 -16.97
C GLU A 118 9.72 14.49 -16.92
N VAL A 119 8.85 14.62 -17.91
CA VAL A 119 7.68 13.75 -18.04
C VAL A 119 8.02 12.62 -19.01
N ARG A 120 7.97 11.38 -18.53
CA ARG A 120 8.21 10.18 -19.35
C ARG A 120 6.91 9.40 -19.61
N ASN A 121 6.94 8.56 -20.65
CA ASN A 121 5.86 7.72 -21.18
C ASN A 121 4.67 8.48 -21.80
N PHE A 122 4.26 8.07 -23.01
CA PHE A 122 3.22 8.73 -23.81
C PHE A 122 1.82 8.15 -23.49
N ASN A 123 0.83 9.02 -23.27
CA ASN A 123 -0.59 8.75 -22.89
C ASN A 123 -0.87 8.20 -21.47
N GLY A 124 -0.08 8.64 -20.50
CA GLY A 124 -0.35 8.43 -19.06
C GLY A 124 0.83 8.90 -18.24
N GLY A 125 1.32 10.10 -18.57
CA GLY A 125 2.66 10.60 -18.21
C GLY A 125 3.03 10.33 -16.76
N THR A 126 4.28 9.95 -16.55
CA THR A 126 4.85 9.77 -15.21
C THR A 126 5.88 10.86 -14.99
N LEU A 127 5.72 11.59 -13.89
CA LEU A 127 6.70 12.57 -13.45
C LEU A 127 7.99 11.81 -13.08
N ASN A 128 9.12 12.29 -13.57
CA ASN A 128 10.42 11.66 -13.34
C ASN A 128 11.43 12.74 -13.01
N VAL A 129 12.44 12.41 -12.21
CA VAL A 129 13.55 13.32 -11.90
C VAL A 129 14.81 12.77 -12.56
N LYS A 130 15.36 13.53 -13.50
CA LYS A 130 16.61 13.23 -14.19
C LYS A 130 17.78 13.74 -13.35
N GLY A 131 18.72 12.84 -13.04
CA GLY A 131 19.94 13.23 -12.33
C GLY A 131 20.81 14.16 -13.17
N VAL A 132 21.28 15.25 -12.56
CA VAL A 132 22.14 16.28 -13.20
C VAL A 132 23.61 16.18 -12.78
N SER A 133 23.93 15.46 -11.70
CA SER A 133 25.28 15.37 -11.13
C SER A 133 25.70 13.94 -10.77
N GLU A 134 27.01 13.66 -10.81
CA GLU A 134 27.61 12.44 -10.28
C GLU A 134 27.82 12.48 -8.74
N THR A 135 27.46 13.60 -8.08
CA THR A 135 27.68 13.87 -6.65
C THR A 135 26.48 13.58 -5.74
N LEU A 136 25.62 12.63 -6.11
CA LEU A 136 24.35 12.37 -5.41
C LEU A 136 24.49 12.24 -3.88
N ALA A 137 25.56 11.60 -3.39
CA ALA A 137 25.79 11.45 -1.94
C ALA A 137 25.95 12.80 -1.22
N THR A 138 26.72 13.73 -1.80
CA THR A 138 26.91 15.08 -1.25
C THR A 138 25.63 15.89 -1.32
N ASP A 139 24.87 15.73 -2.40
CA ASP A 139 23.62 16.45 -2.62
C ASP A 139 22.53 15.99 -1.64
N ILE A 140 22.50 14.69 -1.31
CA ILE A 140 21.65 14.15 -0.24
C ILE A 140 22.04 14.74 1.11
N MET A 141 23.33 14.77 1.48
CA MET A 141 23.77 15.32 2.77
C MET A 141 23.31 16.77 2.94
N LYS A 142 23.47 17.60 1.90
CA LYS A 142 22.97 18.99 1.90
C LYS A 142 21.45 19.07 1.98
N ALA A 143 20.74 18.18 1.29
CA ALA A 143 19.28 18.16 1.34
C ALA A 143 18.78 17.80 2.75
N LEU A 144 19.45 16.89 3.44
CA LEU A 144 19.12 16.49 4.81
C LEU A 144 19.31 17.59 5.85
N GLU A 145 20.13 18.62 5.58
CA GLU A 145 20.23 19.82 6.44
C GLU A 145 18.92 20.62 6.48
N ASN A 146 18.03 20.45 5.48
CA ASN A 146 16.72 21.11 5.43
C ASN A 146 15.60 20.29 6.09
N VAL A 147 15.91 19.10 6.61
CA VAL A 147 14.95 18.32 7.41
C VAL A 147 14.86 18.95 8.80
N GLU A 148 13.65 19.31 9.22
CA GLU A 148 13.38 19.93 10.50
C GLU A 148 13.89 19.06 11.66
N ALA A 149 14.40 19.74 12.70
CA ALA A 149 14.78 19.09 13.93
C ALA A 149 13.54 18.53 14.66
N LEU A 150 13.77 17.49 15.46
CA LEU A 150 12.74 16.86 16.28
C LEU A 150 11.99 17.91 17.13
N LYS A 151 10.66 17.95 17.04
CA LYS A 151 9.84 18.71 17.98
C LYS A 151 9.91 18.04 19.35
N GLN A 152 10.15 18.84 20.38
CA GLN A 152 10.19 18.35 21.76
C GLN A 152 8.75 18.08 22.23
N ILE A 153 8.36 16.81 22.26
CA ILE A 153 7.03 16.40 22.76
C ILE A 153 7.14 16.14 24.26
N ASP A 154 6.23 16.75 25.03
CA ASP A 154 6.11 16.47 26.46
C ASP A 154 5.59 15.04 26.65
N ASN A 155 6.54 14.13 26.91
CA ASN A 155 6.27 12.73 27.19
C ASN A 155 5.94 12.47 28.67
N SER A 156 5.41 13.47 29.39
CA SER A 156 4.86 13.23 30.73
C SER A 156 3.90 12.04 30.68
N LEU A 157 4.28 10.98 31.38
CA LEU A 157 3.76 9.61 31.31
C LEU A 157 2.24 9.57 31.08
N LYS A 158 1.81 9.48 29.82
CA LYS A 158 0.45 9.02 29.50
C LYS A 158 0.37 7.61 30.06
N ALA A 159 -0.55 7.41 31.01
CA ALA A 159 -0.81 6.10 31.58
C ALA A 159 -1.04 5.07 30.46
N PRO A 160 -0.61 3.80 30.63
CA PRO A 160 -0.89 2.77 29.64
C PRO A 160 -2.40 2.76 29.35
N VAL A 161 -2.75 3.08 28.11
CA VAL A 161 -4.13 2.94 27.64
C VAL A 161 -4.39 1.45 27.54
N PHE A 162 -5.18 0.93 28.46
CA PHE A 162 -5.74 -0.41 28.34
C PHE A 162 -6.81 -0.33 27.24
N ILE A 163 -6.45 -0.76 26.02
CA ILE A 163 -7.42 -0.94 24.94
C ILE A 163 -8.29 -2.11 25.36
N GLN A 164 -9.51 -1.81 25.76
CA GLN A 164 -10.53 -2.82 25.98
C GLN A 164 -11.13 -3.13 24.60
N GLU A 165 -10.75 -4.26 24.01
CA GLU A 165 -11.38 -4.73 22.77
C GLU A 165 -12.85 -5.06 23.07
N GLU A 166 -13.74 -4.14 22.69
CA GLU A 166 -15.16 -4.45 22.61
C GLU A 166 -15.38 -5.38 21.42
N VAL A 167 -15.75 -6.62 21.73
CA VAL A 167 -16.01 -7.63 20.72
C VAL A 167 -17.36 -7.32 20.07
N ASP A 168 -17.34 -6.82 18.83
CA ASP A 168 -18.56 -6.62 18.05
C ASP A 168 -19.21 -7.97 17.69
N ASN A 169 -20.21 -8.35 18.47
CA ASN A 169 -20.98 -9.57 18.31
C ASN A 169 -21.91 -9.58 17.08
N SER A 170 -22.02 -8.47 16.33
CA SER A 170 -22.74 -8.42 15.06
C SER A 170 -21.97 -9.08 13.91
N ILE A 171 -20.66 -9.29 14.11
CA ILE A 171 -19.76 -9.89 13.12
C ILE A 171 -19.58 -11.38 13.45
N PRO A 172 -19.74 -12.28 12.47
CA PRO A 172 -19.53 -13.71 12.69
C PRO A 172 -18.12 -14.05 13.16
N SER A 173 -18.00 -15.03 14.07
CA SER A 173 -16.72 -15.45 14.65
C SER A 173 -15.71 -15.87 13.59
N ARG A 174 -16.14 -16.62 12.56
CA ARG A 174 -15.27 -17.04 11.46
C ARG A 174 -14.65 -15.87 10.72
N ILE A 175 -15.41 -14.79 10.49
CA ILE A 175 -14.91 -13.57 9.85
C ILE A 175 -13.97 -12.84 10.79
N ARG A 176 -14.33 -12.72 12.08
CA ARG A 176 -13.51 -12.05 13.10
C ARG A 176 -12.13 -12.69 13.25
N GLU A 177 -12.07 -14.01 13.23
CA GLU A 177 -10.85 -14.78 13.48
C GLU A 177 -9.96 -14.92 12.23
N ASN A 178 -10.55 -15.03 11.04
CA ASN A 178 -9.79 -15.42 9.83
C ASN A 178 -9.64 -14.32 8.78
N LEU A 179 -10.40 -13.23 8.86
CA LEU A 179 -10.30 -12.17 7.85
C LEU A 179 -9.02 -11.37 8.06
N ALA A 180 -8.08 -11.47 7.11
CA ALA A 180 -6.84 -10.70 7.12
C ALA A 180 -7.10 -9.20 6.90
N LEU A 181 -6.16 -8.36 7.35
CA LEU A 181 -6.20 -6.91 7.14
C LEU A 181 -6.23 -6.58 5.63
N TYR A 182 -7.01 -5.57 5.25
CA TYR A 182 -7.26 -5.13 3.86
C TYR A 182 -7.72 -6.24 2.93
N SER A 183 -8.51 -7.18 3.43
CA SER A 183 -9.04 -8.28 2.64
C SER A 183 -10.56 -8.28 2.68
N PHE A 184 -11.18 -8.66 1.56
CA PHE A 184 -12.59 -9.03 1.55
C PHE A 184 -12.78 -10.46 2.07
N GLY A 185 -13.86 -10.64 2.81
CA GLY A 185 -14.39 -11.93 3.23
C GLY A 185 -15.90 -11.92 3.10
N TYR A 186 -16.53 -13.08 3.17
CA TYR A 186 -17.98 -13.15 3.15
C TYR A 186 -18.49 -14.30 4.02
N GLU A 187 -19.69 -14.11 4.54
CA GLU A 187 -20.49 -15.17 5.10
C GLU A 187 -21.92 -15.02 4.58
N GLU A 188 -22.49 -16.12 4.07
CA GLU A 188 -23.77 -16.13 3.36
C GLU A 188 -23.84 -15.10 2.22
N ASN A 189 -24.67 -14.06 2.37
CA ASN A 189 -24.84 -12.97 1.39
C ASN A 189 -24.28 -11.63 1.87
N GLN A 190 -23.49 -11.62 2.96
CA GLN A 190 -22.87 -10.42 3.49
C GLN A 190 -21.38 -10.41 3.16
N ILE A 191 -20.93 -9.33 2.53
CA ILE A 191 -19.50 -9.05 2.33
C ILE A 191 -19.00 -8.26 3.53
N TYR A 192 -17.81 -8.63 4.00
CA TYR A 192 -17.06 -7.95 5.04
C TYR A 192 -15.72 -7.49 4.47
N TYR A 193 -15.25 -6.36 4.96
CA TYR A 193 -13.93 -5.84 4.69
C TYR A 193 -13.25 -5.50 6.01
N ARG A 194 -11.97 -5.82 6.14
CA ARG A 194 -11.18 -5.47 7.33
C ARG A 194 -10.23 -4.35 6.99
N ASP A 195 -10.32 -3.24 7.71
CA ASP A 195 -9.36 -2.14 7.66
C ASP A 195 -8.73 -1.91 9.04
N THR A 196 -8.03 -0.78 9.21
CA THR A 196 -7.35 -0.44 10.46
C THR A 196 -8.30 -0.17 11.63
N HIS A 197 -9.55 0.18 11.35
CA HIS A 197 -10.57 0.48 12.37
C HIS A 197 -11.36 -0.78 12.78
N GLY A 198 -11.16 -1.89 12.08
CA GLY A 198 -11.79 -3.17 12.39
C GLY A 198 -12.42 -3.82 11.17
N ILE A 199 -13.40 -4.68 11.41
CA ILE A 199 -14.16 -5.36 10.37
C ILE A 199 -15.49 -4.63 10.19
N ARG A 200 -15.84 -4.28 8.96
CA ARG A 200 -17.11 -3.64 8.62
C ARG A 200 -17.83 -4.40 7.51
N LYS A 201 -19.15 -4.21 7.44
CA LYS A 201 -19.94 -4.65 6.30
C LYS A 201 -19.55 -3.80 5.09
N SER A 202 -19.27 -4.44 3.96
CA SER A 202 -18.81 -3.74 2.77
C SER A 202 -19.94 -2.99 2.08
N SER A 203 -19.60 -1.80 1.60
CA SER A 203 -20.40 -0.87 0.83
C SER A 203 -19.59 -0.44 -0.39
N LYS A 204 -20.23 0.23 -1.34
CA LYS A 204 -19.51 0.88 -2.45
C LYS A 204 -19.78 2.37 -2.44
N VAL A 205 -18.82 3.15 -2.90
CA VAL A 205 -19.03 4.57 -3.18
C VAL A 205 -19.90 4.69 -4.42
N ASP A 206 -21.02 5.39 -4.30
CA ASP A 206 -21.87 5.80 -5.42
C ASP A 206 -21.97 7.32 -5.44
N GLU A 207 -22.37 7.87 -6.58
CA GLU A 207 -22.58 9.31 -6.73
C GLU A 207 -23.99 9.59 -7.24
N ILE A 208 -24.57 10.71 -6.82
CA ILE A 208 -25.80 11.21 -7.42
C ILE A 208 -25.69 12.71 -7.66
N SER A 209 -26.16 13.14 -8.83
CA SER A 209 -26.12 14.53 -9.25
C SER A 209 -27.53 15.12 -9.38
N TYR A 210 -27.72 16.32 -8.85
CA TYR A 210 -28.96 17.08 -8.99
C TYR A 210 -28.69 18.59 -9.06
N TYR A 211 -29.72 19.36 -9.34
CA TYR A 211 -29.64 20.80 -9.52
C TYR A 211 -30.33 21.52 -8.36
N VAL A 212 -29.63 22.50 -7.80
CA VAL A 212 -30.08 23.36 -6.70
C VAL A 212 -30.11 24.83 -7.15
N ASP A 213 -30.89 25.66 -6.46
CA ASP A 213 -30.80 27.11 -6.64
C ASP A 213 -29.61 27.73 -5.88
N GLU A 214 -29.50 29.05 -5.92
CA GLU A 214 -28.45 29.80 -5.23
C GLU A 214 -28.45 29.54 -3.71
N LYS A 215 -29.63 29.37 -3.11
CA LYS A 215 -29.82 29.09 -1.68
C LYS A 215 -29.52 27.64 -1.30
N GLY A 216 -29.36 26.76 -2.29
CA GLY A 216 -29.11 25.33 -2.08
C GLY A 216 -30.35 24.46 -2.10
N ASP A 217 -31.53 25.03 -2.39
CA ASP A 217 -32.78 24.26 -2.43
C ASP A 217 -32.83 23.38 -3.69
N PHE A 218 -33.17 22.10 -3.51
CA PHE A 218 -33.36 21.14 -4.60
C PHE A 218 -34.40 21.64 -5.63
N LYS A 219 -34.07 21.54 -6.92
CA LYS A 219 -34.99 21.88 -8.03
C LYS A 219 -35.24 20.74 -9.01
N ALA A 220 -34.22 19.96 -9.36
CA ALA A 220 -34.38 18.88 -10.35
C ALA A 220 -33.26 17.84 -10.26
N TRP A 221 -33.59 16.57 -10.51
CA TRP A 221 -32.60 15.52 -10.75
C TRP A 221 -31.90 15.69 -12.09
N ASP A 222 -30.64 15.24 -12.20
CA ASP A 222 -29.95 15.15 -13.48
C ASP A 222 -30.69 14.17 -14.41
N SER A 223 -30.95 14.60 -15.64
CA SER A 223 -31.72 13.83 -16.63
C SER A 223 -31.07 12.51 -17.05
N SER A 224 -29.79 12.30 -16.74
CA SER A 224 -29.10 11.03 -16.97
C SER A 224 -29.39 9.97 -15.91
N LEU A 225 -30.01 10.34 -14.78
CA LEU A 225 -30.32 9.41 -13.70
C LEU A 225 -31.57 8.58 -14.00
N SER A 226 -31.51 7.29 -13.67
CA SER A 226 -32.69 6.43 -13.66
C SER A 226 -33.54 6.65 -12.41
N GLU A 227 -34.84 6.44 -12.54
CA GLU A 227 -35.81 6.53 -11.43
C GLU A 227 -35.40 5.61 -10.26
N HIS A 228 -34.97 4.38 -10.57
CA HIS A 228 -34.49 3.44 -9.56
C HIS A 228 -33.27 3.94 -8.77
N LYS A 229 -32.35 4.68 -9.40
CA LYS A 229 -31.18 5.26 -8.72
C LYS A 229 -31.58 6.41 -7.81
N ILE A 230 -32.55 7.22 -8.24
CA ILE A 230 -33.12 8.31 -7.44
C ILE A 230 -33.83 7.74 -6.20
N ASP A 231 -34.72 6.78 -6.38
CA ASP A 231 -35.49 6.18 -5.28
C ASP A 231 -34.57 5.56 -4.22
N ARG A 232 -33.53 4.84 -4.66
CA ARG A 232 -32.55 4.24 -3.77
C ARG A 232 -31.81 5.29 -2.94
N PHE A 233 -31.40 6.41 -3.55
CA PHE A 233 -30.74 7.49 -2.80
C PHE A 233 -31.69 8.15 -1.80
N VAL A 234 -32.93 8.46 -2.21
CA VAL A 234 -33.92 9.08 -1.33
C VAL A 234 -34.25 8.19 -0.12
N GLN A 235 -34.32 6.87 -0.32
CA GLN A 235 -34.54 5.91 0.77
C GLN A 235 -33.43 5.90 1.84
N LEU A 236 -32.21 6.33 1.50
CA LEU A 236 -31.12 6.41 2.48
C LEU A 236 -31.32 7.55 3.48
N HIS A 237 -32.16 8.55 3.18
CA HIS A 237 -32.38 9.74 4.01
C HIS A 237 -31.06 10.46 4.39
N LEU A 238 -30.06 10.38 3.51
CA LEU A 238 -28.71 10.85 3.76
C LEU A 238 -28.68 12.39 3.83
N THR A 239 -28.01 12.93 4.85
CA THR A 239 -27.70 14.37 4.92
C THR A 239 -26.36 14.70 4.26
N ASP A 240 -26.09 15.99 4.01
CA ASP A 240 -24.80 16.44 3.50
C ASP A 240 -23.64 16.15 4.48
N GLU A 241 -23.92 16.06 5.78
CA GLU A 241 -22.92 15.75 6.82
C GLU A 241 -22.61 14.26 6.89
N GLU A 242 -23.55 13.41 6.48
CA GLU A 242 -23.40 11.94 6.41
C GLU A 242 -22.83 11.47 5.06
N ALA A 243 -22.76 12.37 4.07
CA ALA A 243 -22.14 12.09 2.78
C ALA A 243 -20.63 11.97 2.91
N LEU A 244 -20.02 11.14 2.06
CA LEU A 244 -18.57 11.03 1.96
C LEU A 244 -17.97 12.33 1.42
N ASP A 245 -18.63 12.92 0.43
CA ASP A 245 -18.26 14.22 -0.13
C ASP A 245 -19.45 14.85 -0.85
N VAL A 246 -19.49 16.19 -0.90
CA VAL A 246 -20.54 16.96 -1.54
C VAL A 246 -19.91 18.08 -2.35
N TYR A 247 -19.96 17.94 -3.66
CA TYR A 247 -19.50 18.95 -4.60
C TYR A 247 -20.67 19.81 -5.09
N LYS A 248 -20.56 21.15 -5.03
CA LYS A 248 -21.47 22.09 -5.70
C LYS A 248 -20.68 22.90 -6.71
N SER A 249 -21.19 23.03 -7.94
CA SER A 249 -20.55 23.85 -8.97
C SER A 249 -20.46 25.30 -8.53
N GLU A 250 -19.34 25.97 -8.82
CA GLU A 250 -19.12 27.38 -8.48
C GLU A 250 -19.99 28.32 -9.31
N GLU A 251 -20.23 27.96 -10.57
CA GLU A 251 -21.06 28.71 -11.49
C GLU A 251 -22.40 28.01 -11.74
N ALA A 252 -23.45 28.82 -11.95
CA ALA A 252 -24.73 28.33 -12.41
C ALA A 252 -24.65 27.87 -13.87
N SER A 253 -25.44 26.86 -14.23
CA SER A 253 -25.54 26.36 -15.60
C SER A 253 -25.97 27.50 -16.54
N LYS A 254 -25.19 27.71 -17.61
CA LYS A 254 -25.34 28.87 -18.50
C LYS A 254 -26.35 28.66 -19.64
N ARG A 255 -26.75 27.41 -19.93
CA ARG A 255 -27.61 27.03 -21.08
C ARG A 255 -28.50 25.82 -20.76
N GLY A 256 -29.62 25.68 -21.46
CA GLY A 256 -30.52 24.52 -21.35
C GLY A 256 -31.55 24.60 -20.23
N LYS A 257 -32.23 23.47 -19.94
CA LYS A 257 -33.32 23.34 -18.96
C LYS A 257 -32.92 23.76 -17.54
N TYR A 258 -31.64 23.65 -17.20
CA TYR A 258 -31.12 23.94 -15.85
C TYR A 258 -30.50 25.32 -15.72
N LYS A 259 -30.76 26.24 -16.67
CA LYS A 259 -30.15 27.57 -16.67
C LYS A 259 -30.42 28.31 -15.36
N GLY A 260 -29.36 28.84 -14.74
CA GLY A 260 -29.45 29.53 -13.45
C GLY A 260 -29.42 28.62 -12.22
N LEU A 261 -29.30 27.30 -12.41
CA LEU A 261 -29.16 26.32 -11.32
C LEU A 261 -27.72 25.83 -11.21
N PHE A 262 -27.31 25.50 -9.99
CA PHE A 262 -26.00 24.95 -9.67
C PHE A 262 -26.09 23.42 -9.63
N LYS A 263 -25.10 22.73 -10.21
CA LYS A 263 -25.04 21.27 -10.17
C LYS A 263 -24.41 20.86 -8.84
N LYS A 264 -25.12 20.03 -8.08
CA LYS A 264 -24.67 19.43 -6.83
C LYS A 264 -24.50 17.92 -7.04
N THR A 265 -23.33 17.39 -6.69
CA THR A 265 -23.00 15.97 -6.73
C THR A 265 -22.69 15.51 -5.32
N VAL A 266 -23.37 14.45 -4.87
CA VAL A 266 -23.18 13.85 -3.55
C VAL A 266 -22.55 12.48 -3.76
N PHE A 267 -21.43 12.22 -3.08
CA PHE A 267 -20.77 10.92 -2.99
C PHE A 267 -21.14 10.28 -1.66
N TYR A 268 -21.58 9.03 -1.70
CA TYR A 268 -22.11 8.35 -0.51
C TYR A 268 -21.83 6.85 -0.54
N GLU A 269 -21.76 6.25 0.65
CA GLU A 269 -21.72 4.80 0.77
C GLU A 269 -23.09 4.22 0.45
N SER A 270 -23.10 3.25 -0.45
CA SER A 270 -24.31 2.58 -0.85
C SER A 270 -24.18 1.06 -0.69
N PRO A 271 -25.26 0.36 -0.29
CA PRO A 271 -25.23 -1.09 -0.16
C PRO A 271 -24.85 -1.79 -1.46
N LEU A 272 -24.11 -2.89 -1.35
CA LEU A 272 -23.77 -3.71 -2.51
C LEU A 272 -25.05 -4.33 -3.10
N SER A 273 -25.16 -4.35 -4.43
CA SER A 273 -26.24 -5.10 -5.08
C SER A 273 -25.96 -6.60 -5.02
N ASP A 274 -26.98 -7.45 -5.19
CA ASP A 274 -26.78 -8.93 -5.25
C ASP A 274 -25.75 -9.34 -6.31
N LYS A 275 -25.68 -8.59 -7.42
CA LYS A 275 -24.69 -8.81 -8.47
C LYS A 275 -23.29 -8.41 -8.01
N ASP A 276 -23.14 -7.33 -7.25
CA ASP A 276 -21.85 -6.91 -6.69
C ASP A 276 -21.38 -7.89 -5.61
N ILE A 277 -22.29 -8.34 -4.74
CA ILE A 277 -22.02 -9.39 -3.74
C ILE A 277 -21.52 -10.67 -4.43
N SER A 278 -22.24 -11.12 -5.46
CA SER A 278 -21.86 -12.34 -6.20
C SER A 278 -20.50 -12.21 -6.90
N ARG A 279 -20.18 -11.03 -7.42
CA ARG A 279 -18.85 -10.74 -7.99
C ARG A 279 -17.76 -10.83 -6.93
N ILE A 280 -17.90 -10.10 -5.83
CA ILE A 280 -16.88 -10.08 -4.78
C ILE A 280 -16.68 -11.49 -4.21
N LYS A 281 -17.75 -12.26 -4.00
CA LYS A 281 -17.65 -13.68 -3.58
C LYS A 281 -16.82 -14.51 -4.56
N GLY A 282 -17.12 -14.39 -5.86
CA GLY A 282 -16.36 -15.10 -6.90
C GLY A 282 -14.88 -14.71 -6.93
N MET A 283 -14.57 -13.43 -6.71
CA MET A 283 -13.19 -12.93 -6.65
C MET A 283 -12.47 -13.39 -5.37
N VAL A 284 -13.13 -13.39 -4.22
CA VAL A 284 -12.61 -13.99 -2.97
C VAL A 284 -12.31 -15.47 -3.18
N ASP A 285 -13.23 -16.24 -3.74
CA ASP A 285 -13.05 -17.69 -3.95
C ASP A 285 -11.87 -17.99 -4.87
N LEU A 286 -11.71 -17.20 -5.94
CA LEU A 286 -10.57 -17.30 -6.85
C LEU A 286 -9.26 -16.93 -6.17
N ARG A 287 -9.24 -15.84 -5.40
CA ARG A 287 -8.09 -15.36 -4.62
C ARG A 287 -7.64 -16.44 -3.64
N GLU A 288 -8.55 -17.04 -2.89
CA GLU A 288 -8.24 -18.11 -1.93
C GLU A 288 -7.71 -19.36 -2.66
N THR A 289 -8.37 -19.78 -3.74
CA THR A 289 -7.93 -20.96 -4.51
C THR A 289 -6.54 -20.77 -5.11
N TYR A 290 -6.26 -19.57 -5.64
CA TYR A 290 -4.96 -19.28 -6.25
C TYR A 290 -3.84 -19.18 -5.19
N GLN A 291 -4.13 -18.61 -4.02
CA GLN A 291 -3.20 -18.64 -2.90
C GLN A 291 -2.89 -20.07 -2.43
N SER A 292 -3.90 -20.93 -2.26
CA SER A 292 -3.67 -22.33 -1.91
C SER A 292 -2.82 -23.04 -2.97
N LEU A 293 -3.03 -22.75 -4.27
CA LEU A 293 -2.22 -23.28 -5.36
C LEU A 293 -0.75 -22.84 -5.25
N ILE A 294 -0.49 -21.59 -4.87
CA ILE A 294 0.86 -21.06 -4.66
C ILE A 294 1.51 -21.68 -3.42
N GLU A 295 0.76 -21.81 -2.34
CA GLU A 295 1.25 -22.34 -1.06
C GLU A 295 1.75 -23.77 -1.20
N ILE A 296 1.01 -24.64 -1.89
CA ILE A 296 1.48 -26.02 -2.12
C ILE A 296 2.76 -26.07 -2.95
N GLN A 297 2.98 -25.13 -3.89
CA GLN A 297 4.18 -25.08 -4.73
C GLN A 297 5.43 -24.66 -3.96
N ARG A 298 5.28 -24.10 -2.75
CA ARG A 298 6.42 -23.72 -1.89
C ARG A 298 7.17 -24.93 -1.36
N ASN A 299 6.51 -26.08 -1.23
CA ASN A 299 7.11 -27.32 -0.76
C ASN A 299 7.70 -28.11 -1.94
N GLN A 300 8.94 -28.60 -1.86
CA GLN A 300 9.57 -29.33 -2.98
C GLN A 300 8.87 -30.66 -3.31
N ASP A 301 8.27 -31.31 -2.32
CA ASP A 301 7.64 -32.63 -2.44
C ASP A 301 6.10 -32.57 -2.48
N TYR A 302 5.55 -31.49 -3.04
CA TYR A 302 4.10 -31.32 -3.09
C TYR A 302 3.40 -32.40 -3.92
N SER A 303 2.22 -32.81 -3.46
CA SER A 303 1.37 -33.79 -4.13
C SER A 303 0.91 -33.25 -5.49
N ARG A 304 1.32 -33.92 -6.57
CA ARG A 304 0.86 -33.58 -7.94
C ARG A 304 -0.64 -33.73 -8.09
N THR A 305 -1.25 -34.67 -7.36
CA THR A 305 -2.69 -34.89 -7.37
C THR A 305 -3.43 -33.68 -6.78
N ASP A 306 -2.97 -33.19 -5.64
CA ASP A 306 -3.59 -32.04 -4.97
C ASP A 306 -3.38 -30.75 -5.78
N PHE A 307 -2.21 -30.60 -6.39
CA PHE A 307 -1.95 -29.53 -7.36
C PHE A 307 -2.94 -29.56 -8.53
N GLN A 308 -3.14 -30.72 -9.15
CA GLN A 308 -4.05 -30.83 -10.29
C GLN A 308 -5.51 -30.59 -9.89
N ALA A 309 -5.90 -30.98 -8.66
CA ALA A 309 -7.22 -30.72 -8.11
C ALA A 309 -7.47 -29.22 -7.91
N LEU A 310 -6.51 -28.50 -7.29
CA LEU A 310 -6.59 -27.05 -7.10
C LEU A 310 -6.55 -26.30 -8.44
N LEU A 311 -5.69 -26.72 -9.38
CA LEU A 311 -5.61 -26.10 -10.71
C LEU A 311 -6.91 -26.27 -11.51
N SER A 312 -7.53 -27.45 -11.41
CA SER A 312 -8.82 -27.75 -12.04
C SER A 312 -9.95 -26.94 -11.41
N LYS A 313 -9.93 -26.78 -10.07
CA LYS A 313 -10.86 -25.92 -9.34
C LYS A 313 -10.72 -24.46 -9.78
N LEU A 314 -9.50 -23.94 -9.80
CA LEU A 314 -9.20 -22.57 -10.22
C LEU A 314 -9.71 -22.29 -11.64
N ASN A 315 -9.43 -23.19 -12.59
CA ASN A 315 -9.92 -23.07 -13.97
C ASN A 315 -11.45 -23.03 -14.04
N ARG A 316 -12.12 -23.97 -13.38
CA ARG A 316 -13.59 -24.05 -13.38
C ARG A 316 -14.24 -22.82 -12.75
N ASP A 317 -13.72 -22.38 -11.61
CA ASP A 317 -14.26 -21.23 -10.89
C ASP A 317 -14.05 -19.94 -11.70
N TYR A 318 -12.91 -19.83 -12.39
CA TYR A 318 -12.60 -18.70 -13.27
C TYR A 318 -13.51 -18.68 -14.50
N ASP A 319 -13.67 -19.81 -15.19
CA ASP A 319 -14.50 -19.88 -16.38
C ASP A 319 -15.97 -19.55 -16.06
N ARG A 320 -16.45 -20.01 -14.89
CA ARG A 320 -17.76 -19.62 -14.35
C ARG A 320 -17.83 -18.12 -14.07
N PHE A 321 -16.82 -17.55 -13.40
CA PHE A 321 -16.76 -16.13 -13.10
C PHE A 321 -16.81 -15.28 -14.36
N VAL A 322 -15.96 -15.57 -15.35
CA VAL A 322 -15.88 -14.82 -16.61
C VAL A 322 -17.18 -14.91 -17.40
N SER A 323 -17.85 -16.07 -17.40
CA SER A 323 -19.14 -16.23 -18.08
C SER A 323 -20.25 -15.34 -17.49
N GLN A 324 -20.19 -15.04 -16.19
CA GLN A 324 -21.24 -14.29 -15.47
C GLN A 324 -20.91 -12.80 -15.34
N PHE A 325 -19.63 -12.47 -15.14
CA PHE A 325 -19.18 -11.15 -14.71
C PHE A 325 -18.11 -10.52 -15.62
N GLY A 326 -17.64 -11.25 -16.63
CA GLY A 326 -16.51 -10.83 -17.46
C GLY A 326 -15.16 -11.03 -16.76
N TYR A 327 -14.11 -10.52 -17.40
CA TYR A 327 -12.72 -10.66 -16.93
C TYR A 327 -12.46 -9.99 -15.58
N LEU A 328 -11.57 -10.56 -14.77
CA LEU A 328 -11.16 -10.05 -13.46
C LEU A 328 -10.65 -8.62 -13.55
N ASN A 329 -9.83 -8.33 -14.56
CA ASN A 329 -9.21 -7.02 -14.78
C ASN A 329 -10.13 -6.02 -15.51
N ALA A 330 -11.36 -6.42 -15.88
CA ALA A 330 -12.34 -5.47 -16.38
C ALA A 330 -12.63 -4.40 -15.32
N SER A 331 -12.80 -3.14 -15.74
CA SER A 331 -12.93 -1.98 -14.84
C SER A 331 -13.97 -2.16 -13.74
N VAL A 332 -15.11 -2.76 -14.04
CA VAL A 332 -16.20 -3.00 -13.06
C VAL A 332 -15.76 -3.97 -11.96
N ASN A 333 -15.02 -5.03 -12.29
CA ASN A 333 -14.58 -6.02 -11.32
C ASN A 333 -13.37 -5.51 -10.54
N ARG A 334 -12.41 -4.87 -11.22
CA ARG A 334 -11.29 -4.17 -10.59
C ARG A 334 -11.75 -3.17 -9.53
N ASN A 335 -12.61 -2.22 -9.91
CA ASN A 335 -13.03 -1.16 -9.01
C ASN A 335 -13.87 -1.66 -7.82
N LEU A 336 -14.42 -2.88 -7.88
CA LEU A 336 -15.15 -3.49 -6.77
C LEU A 336 -14.22 -4.23 -5.79
N PHE A 337 -12.98 -4.53 -6.19
CA PHE A 337 -12.08 -5.41 -5.45
C PHE A 337 -10.67 -4.84 -5.25
N ASP A 338 -10.37 -3.65 -5.79
CA ASP A 338 -9.06 -3.00 -5.75
C ASP A 338 -8.56 -2.68 -4.34
N SER A 339 -9.49 -2.54 -3.39
CA SER A 339 -9.20 -2.35 -1.97
C SER A 339 -8.69 -3.63 -1.29
N ASP A 340 -8.77 -4.78 -1.96
CA ASP A 340 -8.18 -6.03 -1.51
C ASP A 340 -6.67 -6.03 -1.74
N ASP A 341 -5.89 -6.28 -0.70
CA ASP A 341 -4.42 -6.30 -0.77
C ASP A 341 -3.88 -7.30 -1.81
N LYS A 342 -4.63 -8.40 -2.03
CA LYS A 342 -4.24 -9.46 -2.97
C LYS A 342 -4.92 -9.33 -4.33
N TYR A 343 -5.58 -8.20 -4.63
CA TYR A 343 -6.12 -7.95 -5.96
C TYR A 343 -5.03 -8.03 -7.05
N SER A 344 -3.84 -7.48 -6.80
CA SER A 344 -2.73 -7.55 -7.76
C SER A 344 -2.32 -8.98 -8.11
N LEU A 345 -2.40 -9.89 -7.14
CA LEU A 345 -2.16 -11.32 -7.36
C LEU A 345 -3.28 -11.93 -8.21
N LEU A 346 -4.54 -11.63 -7.86
CA LEU A 346 -5.68 -12.11 -8.63
C LEU A 346 -5.66 -11.59 -10.08
N ALA A 347 -5.28 -10.33 -10.27
CA ALA A 347 -5.13 -9.68 -11.57
C ALA A 347 -4.07 -10.35 -12.45
N SER A 348 -3.05 -10.97 -11.86
CA SER A 348 -1.99 -11.69 -12.59
C SER A 348 -2.49 -13.00 -13.24
N LEU A 349 -3.73 -13.42 -12.97
CA LEU A 349 -4.36 -14.54 -13.66
C LEU A 349 -4.72 -14.20 -15.11
N GLU A 350 -4.70 -12.92 -15.49
CA GLU A 350 -5.08 -12.46 -16.82
C GLU A 350 -3.94 -11.68 -17.49
N ASP A 351 -3.58 -12.08 -18.71
CA ASP A 351 -2.67 -11.33 -19.57
C ASP A 351 -3.47 -10.36 -20.43
N GLU A 352 -3.02 -9.11 -20.51
CA GLU A 352 -3.59 -8.10 -21.39
C GLU A 352 -3.03 -8.23 -22.82
N TYR A 353 -3.89 -8.06 -23.82
CA TYR A 353 -3.48 -7.94 -25.22
C TYR A 353 -4.39 -6.95 -25.96
N ILE A 354 -3.86 -6.34 -27.01
CA ILE A 354 -4.63 -5.42 -27.86
C ILE A 354 -5.16 -6.22 -29.04
N ASP A 355 -6.48 -6.20 -29.23
CA ASP A 355 -7.10 -6.83 -30.40
C ASP A 355 -6.81 -5.99 -31.64
N SER A 356 -6.24 -6.63 -32.66
CA SER A 356 -5.83 -5.98 -33.90
C SER A 356 -7.00 -5.38 -34.69
N LYS A 357 -8.24 -5.81 -34.45
CA LYS A 357 -9.44 -5.34 -35.17
C LYS A 357 -10.05 -4.09 -34.59
N ASP A 358 -10.14 -3.99 -33.26
CA ASP A 358 -10.84 -2.90 -32.57
C ASP A 358 -9.91 -1.99 -31.73
N GLN A 359 -8.62 -2.33 -31.64
CA GLN A 359 -7.60 -1.62 -30.85
C GLN A 359 -7.98 -1.48 -29.37
N LYS A 360 -8.84 -2.36 -28.85
CA LYS A 360 -9.21 -2.40 -27.43
C LYS A 360 -8.39 -3.43 -26.68
N VAL A 361 -8.15 -3.13 -25.41
CA VAL A 361 -7.57 -4.08 -24.45
C VAL A 361 -8.55 -5.23 -24.23
N LYS A 362 -8.05 -6.44 -24.36
CA LYS A 362 -8.73 -7.70 -24.03
C LYS A 362 -7.84 -8.52 -23.11
N TYR A 363 -8.46 -9.47 -22.43
CA TYR A 363 -7.82 -10.30 -21.44
C TYR A 363 -7.88 -11.76 -21.87
N LYS A 364 -6.86 -12.52 -21.51
CA LYS A 364 -6.81 -13.98 -21.66
C LYS A 364 -6.19 -14.60 -20.42
N LYS A 365 -6.46 -15.88 -20.18
CA LYS A 365 -5.81 -16.64 -19.10
C LYS A 365 -4.29 -16.54 -19.21
N SER A 366 -3.62 -16.29 -18.10
CA SER A 366 -2.17 -16.36 -17.99
C SER A 366 -1.68 -17.80 -17.82
N LEU A 367 -0.36 -18.00 -17.86
CA LEU A 367 0.28 -19.30 -17.68
C LEU A 367 -0.02 -19.95 -16.31
N ALA A 368 -0.52 -19.19 -15.33
CA ALA A 368 -0.88 -19.69 -14.00
C ALA A 368 -2.01 -20.74 -14.05
N PHE A 369 -2.82 -20.75 -15.11
CA PHE A 369 -3.86 -21.76 -15.33
C PHE A 369 -3.36 -23.07 -15.95
N GLU A 370 -2.10 -23.13 -16.37
CA GLU A 370 -1.56 -24.28 -17.10
C GLU A 370 -0.51 -25.06 -16.29
N LYS A 371 0.35 -24.36 -15.54
CA LYS A 371 1.50 -24.97 -14.88
C LYS A 371 1.91 -24.24 -13.60
N ALA A 372 2.65 -24.95 -12.75
CA ALA A 372 3.31 -24.36 -11.60
C ALA A 372 4.34 -23.30 -12.05
N LEU A 373 4.20 -22.08 -11.53
CA LEU A 373 5.08 -20.94 -11.83
C LEU A 373 5.93 -20.52 -10.63
N VAL A 374 5.58 -20.99 -9.43
CA VAL A 374 6.32 -20.70 -8.21
C VAL A 374 7.42 -21.75 -8.07
N ARG A 375 8.67 -21.29 -8.03
CA ARG A 375 9.80 -22.16 -7.72
C ARG A 375 9.94 -22.26 -6.20
N PRO A 376 10.19 -23.44 -5.64
CA PRO A 376 10.50 -23.57 -4.22
C PRO A 376 11.70 -22.69 -3.88
N GLU A 377 11.68 -22.06 -2.71
CA GLU A 377 12.86 -21.39 -2.18
C GLU A 377 14.01 -22.39 -2.14
N ARG A 378 15.17 -21.97 -2.67
CA ARG A 378 16.38 -22.80 -2.62
C ARG A 378 16.91 -22.72 -1.20
N VAL A 379 16.61 -23.72 -0.39
CA VAL A 379 17.28 -23.91 0.90
C VAL A 379 18.74 -24.25 0.60
N ILE A 380 19.66 -23.45 1.11
CA ILE A 380 21.10 -23.71 0.97
C ILE A 380 21.41 -24.98 1.76
N ALA A 381 21.64 -26.10 1.07
CA ALA A 381 21.87 -27.38 1.72
C ALA A 381 23.31 -27.54 2.24
N ARG A 382 24.27 -26.85 1.62
CA ARG A 382 25.68 -26.87 2.01
C ARG A 382 26.40 -25.61 1.56
N VAL A 383 27.27 -25.08 2.42
CA VAL A 383 28.26 -24.05 2.10
C VAL A 383 29.67 -24.56 2.37
N SER A 384 30.65 -23.81 1.89
CA SER A 384 32.08 -24.12 2.01
C SER A 384 32.85 -23.19 2.94
N THR A 385 32.23 -22.11 3.43
CA THR A 385 32.86 -21.15 4.34
C THR A 385 31.89 -20.70 5.43
N ALA A 386 32.41 -20.31 6.58
CA ALA A 386 31.63 -19.74 7.68
C ALA A 386 30.98 -18.40 7.29
N LEU A 387 31.63 -17.63 6.41
CA LEU A 387 31.08 -16.37 5.88
C LEU A 387 29.85 -16.61 5.00
N ASP A 388 29.87 -17.63 4.15
CA ASP A 388 28.70 -18.02 3.35
C ASP A 388 27.55 -18.51 4.24
N ALA A 389 27.87 -19.24 5.31
CA ALA A 389 26.88 -19.67 6.30
C ALA A 389 26.24 -18.46 7.00
N LEU A 390 27.06 -17.48 7.40
CA LEU A 390 26.61 -16.23 8.01
C LEU A 390 25.72 -15.44 7.05
N ASN A 391 26.14 -15.26 5.80
CA ASN A 391 25.38 -14.53 4.80
C ASN A 391 24.03 -15.21 4.49
N SER A 392 23.99 -16.55 4.45
CA SER A 392 22.74 -17.29 4.34
C SER A 392 21.82 -17.05 5.53
N SER A 393 22.36 -17.11 6.76
CA SER A 393 21.61 -16.83 7.99
C SER A 393 21.03 -15.41 8.02
N LEU A 394 21.82 -14.42 7.58
CA LEU A 394 21.41 -13.02 7.50
C LEU A 394 20.36 -12.78 6.40
N SER A 395 20.50 -13.43 5.24
CA SER A 395 19.52 -13.37 4.15
C SER A 395 18.15 -13.93 4.56
N ASP A 396 18.13 -14.93 5.44
CA ASP A 396 16.91 -15.52 6.00
C ASP A 396 16.35 -14.71 7.20
N GLY A 397 16.99 -13.60 7.58
CA GLY A 397 16.58 -12.77 8.71
C GLY A 397 16.81 -13.41 10.09
N ARG A 398 17.60 -14.48 10.18
CA ARG A 398 17.88 -15.21 11.44
C ARG A 398 18.90 -14.50 12.32
N GLY A 399 19.65 -13.54 11.77
CA GLY A 399 20.78 -12.90 12.45
C GLY A 399 22.02 -13.81 12.45
N VAL A 400 22.89 -13.70 13.46
CA VAL A 400 23.98 -14.67 13.69
C VAL A 400 23.40 -15.90 14.39
N ASP A 401 22.94 -16.87 13.60
CA ASP A 401 22.36 -18.14 14.07
C ASP A 401 23.37 -19.27 13.89
N LEU A 402 24.15 -19.55 14.94
CA LEU A 402 25.21 -20.56 14.89
C LEU A 402 24.67 -21.98 14.70
N ASP A 403 23.47 -22.29 15.18
CA ASP A 403 22.85 -23.61 15.02
C ASP A 403 22.47 -23.85 13.56
N TYR A 404 21.85 -22.85 12.92
CA TYR A 404 21.59 -22.89 11.49
C TYR A 404 22.89 -22.98 10.68
N MET A 405 23.90 -22.17 11.01
CA MET A 405 25.18 -22.17 10.29
C MET A 405 25.88 -23.53 10.35
N VAL A 406 25.89 -24.21 11.50
CA VAL A 406 26.42 -25.59 11.63
C VAL A 406 25.65 -26.57 10.75
N SER A 407 24.32 -26.39 10.62
CA SER A 407 23.48 -27.28 9.82
C SER A 407 23.81 -27.25 8.32
N ILE A 408 24.27 -26.11 7.81
CA ILE A 408 24.62 -25.91 6.39
C ILE A 408 26.13 -25.91 6.13
N TYR A 409 26.97 -25.86 7.16
CA TYR A 409 28.43 -25.95 7.05
C TYR A 409 28.95 -27.19 7.78
N PRO A 410 28.75 -28.39 7.21
CA PRO A 410 29.03 -29.65 7.88
C PRO A 410 30.51 -29.79 8.23
N GLU A 411 30.80 -30.60 9.25
CA GLU A 411 32.15 -30.87 9.80
C GLU A 411 32.77 -29.74 10.64
N HIS A 412 32.08 -28.61 10.80
CA HIS A 412 32.56 -27.49 11.61
C HIS A 412 31.69 -27.34 12.86
N SER A 413 32.33 -27.27 14.03
CA SER A 413 31.64 -26.94 15.29
C SER A 413 31.34 -25.44 15.36
N GLN A 414 30.41 -25.03 16.22
CA GLN A 414 30.18 -23.59 16.48
C GLN A 414 31.49 -22.85 16.81
N ALA A 415 32.38 -23.46 17.60
CA ALA A 415 33.67 -22.87 17.94
C ALA A 415 34.59 -22.66 16.72
N ALA A 416 34.60 -23.61 15.78
CA ALA A 416 35.37 -23.49 14.53
C ALA A 416 34.79 -22.40 13.62
N ILE A 417 33.45 -22.31 13.55
CA ILE A 417 32.75 -21.26 12.79
C ILE A 417 33.04 -19.87 13.37
N LEU A 418 33.02 -19.73 14.70
CA LEU A 418 33.36 -18.47 15.38
C LEU A 418 34.81 -18.04 15.10
N ASP A 419 35.75 -19.00 15.11
CA ASP A 419 37.16 -18.74 14.81
C ASP A 419 37.36 -18.32 13.36
N GLU A 420 36.71 -19.00 12.40
CA GLU A 420 36.77 -18.67 10.98
C GLU A 420 36.13 -17.29 10.67
N LEU A 421 35.03 -16.93 11.35
CA LEU A 421 34.38 -15.64 11.17
C LEU A 421 35.17 -14.46 11.74
N GLY A 422 35.96 -14.68 12.79
CA GLY A 422 36.81 -13.65 13.39
C GLY A 422 36.07 -12.35 13.68
N ASP A 423 36.48 -11.27 13.01
CA ASP A 423 35.97 -9.90 13.24
C ASP A 423 34.63 -9.59 12.55
N GLN A 424 34.06 -10.54 11.80
CA GLN A 424 32.78 -10.37 11.09
C GLN A 424 31.57 -10.45 12.03
N ILE A 425 31.76 -10.96 13.24
CA ILE A 425 30.75 -11.03 14.29
C ILE A 425 31.32 -10.55 15.62
N LEU A 426 30.46 -10.00 16.47
CA LEU A 426 30.83 -9.44 17.76
C LEU A 426 29.84 -9.92 18.81
N ILE A 427 30.31 -10.12 20.05
CA ILE A 427 29.43 -10.45 21.17
C ILE A 427 28.52 -9.25 21.45
N ASP A 428 27.22 -9.50 21.60
CA ASP A 428 26.26 -8.52 22.09
C ASP A 428 26.60 -8.16 23.55
N PRO A 429 27.04 -6.93 23.82
CA PRO A 429 27.54 -6.55 25.14
C PRO A 429 26.41 -6.49 26.17
N GLU A 430 25.19 -6.09 25.79
CA GLU A 430 24.07 -6.02 26.73
C GLU A 430 23.60 -7.41 27.14
N ARG A 431 23.53 -8.34 26.18
CA ARG A 431 23.18 -9.74 26.44
C ARG A 431 24.28 -10.42 27.25
N TYR A 432 25.53 -10.14 26.93
CA TYR A 432 26.67 -10.66 27.68
C TYR A 432 26.66 -10.22 29.15
N LEU A 433 26.31 -8.96 29.44
CA LEU A 433 26.13 -8.47 30.81
C LEU A 433 25.02 -9.18 31.58
N ARG A 434 24.02 -9.74 30.88
CA ARG A 434 22.95 -10.57 31.44
C ARG A 434 23.33 -12.07 31.52
N GLY A 435 24.56 -12.43 31.18
CA GLY A 435 25.06 -13.81 31.18
C GLY A 435 24.71 -14.61 29.91
N GLU A 436 24.13 -13.97 28.90
CA GLU A 436 23.77 -14.60 27.62
C GLU A 436 24.89 -14.40 26.59
N ARG A 437 25.34 -15.48 25.94
CA ARG A 437 26.30 -15.41 24.84
C ARG A 437 25.56 -15.36 23.50
N LYS A 438 25.18 -14.14 23.09
CA LYS A 438 24.65 -13.86 21.75
C LYS A 438 25.66 -13.08 20.93
N TYR A 439 25.66 -13.35 19.63
CA TYR A 439 26.51 -12.68 18.65
C TYR A 439 25.67 -11.81 17.72
N LEU A 440 26.23 -10.69 17.29
CA LEU A 440 25.71 -9.77 16.28
C LEU A 440 26.68 -9.75 15.11
N SER A 441 26.18 -9.47 13.90
CA SER A 441 27.09 -9.19 12.78
C SER A 441 27.82 -7.87 13.06
N LYS A 442 29.04 -7.73 12.52
CA LYS A 442 29.82 -6.48 12.64
C LYS A 442 29.01 -5.26 12.22
N ASN A 443 28.26 -5.38 11.12
CA ASN A 443 27.39 -4.31 10.63
C ASN A 443 26.29 -3.96 11.63
N GLN A 444 25.65 -4.96 12.22
CA GLN A 444 24.58 -4.75 13.21
C GLN A 444 25.11 -4.16 14.53
N PHE A 445 26.30 -4.58 14.96
CA PHE A 445 26.95 -4.03 16.15
C PHE A 445 27.33 -2.55 15.94
N LEU A 446 27.79 -2.20 14.73
CA LEU A 446 28.17 -0.84 14.36
C LEU A 446 26.98 0.05 13.98
N SER A 447 25.79 -0.53 13.79
CA SER A 447 24.55 0.20 13.46
C SER A 447 23.71 0.55 14.70
N GLY A 448 24.29 0.57 15.89
CA GLY A 448 23.59 0.97 17.13
C GLY A 448 23.19 2.45 17.13
N ASP A 449 22.30 2.81 18.06
CA ASP A 449 21.84 4.19 18.25
C ASP A 449 23.03 5.15 18.40
N ILE A 450 23.13 6.13 17.49
CA ILE A 450 24.06 7.25 17.63
C ILE A 450 23.54 8.11 18.78
N LEU A 451 23.94 7.79 20.00
CA LEU A 451 23.73 8.65 21.16
C LEU A 451 24.67 9.86 21.01
N THR A 452 24.15 10.96 20.48
CA THR A 452 24.78 12.27 20.63
C THR A 452 24.83 12.61 22.11
N ARG A 453 26.03 12.90 22.60
CA ARG A 453 26.29 13.33 23.98
C ARG A 453 25.84 14.75 24.23
#